data_AF-A0A1Y2LY93-F1
#
_entry.id   AF-A0A1Y2LY93-F1
#
_cell.length_a   1.000
_cell.length_b   1.000
_cell.length_c   1.000
_cell.angle_alpha   90.00
_cell.angle_beta   90.00
_cell.angle_gamma   90.00
#
_symmetry.space_group_name_H-M   'P 1'
#
loop_
_entity.id
_entity.type
_entity.pdbx_description
1 polymer ?
#
loop_
_entity_poly.entity_id
_entity_poly.type
_entity_poly.pdbx_seq_one_letter_code
_entity_poly.pdbx_strand_id
1 'polypeptide(L)'
;MGALLSLPITLLNFLLPFTKPGTPILQDLVHTAILCGTLYYGPQIAEWYNAQQPPQAEQQGQGQNGTAHEAEDVGTAPQHIPAAEGAEDAAPGDHNAFQAQIEDEDEAPLPQPGPADPLNEAHAFAAAQEAEAGPANLNERPRATPANRAVGAKKAKSLARKDQRRAYHEFHRQEAELRRLQEAEGREEREAALAAEKARRAAAEAEIVERERRERERVKEEREKEAAEEAERRERVVRNVREGVEARGAVDLGALAWEEGKDTLWVERLVRASGVLKVLEGEGDKVVITRAGWVVRVDRELLRQASREAEVYGEGSSGHIGFGEFGGMLERAVRARGGF
;
A
#
# COMPACT_ATOMS: atom_id res chain seq x y z
N MET A 1 30.21 2.34 1.71
CA MET A 1 30.39 3.60 2.48
C MET A 1 29.24 3.78 3.49
N GLY A 2 29.06 2.86 4.44
CA GLY A 2 27.94 2.89 5.41
C GLY A 2 28.35 2.98 6.88
N ALA A 3 29.65 2.90 7.19
CA ALA A 3 30.17 2.85 8.56
C ALA A 3 30.34 4.23 9.22
N LEU A 4 30.25 5.33 8.46
CA LEU A 4 30.46 6.68 8.99
C LEU A 4 29.18 7.32 9.57
N LEU A 5 28.01 6.73 9.33
CA LEU A 5 26.73 7.24 9.84
C LEU A 5 26.28 6.54 11.15
N SER A 6 26.87 5.40 11.52
CA SER A 6 26.48 4.68 12.74
C SER A 6 27.04 5.31 14.03
N LEU A 7 28.25 5.87 13.96
CA LEU A 7 28.92 6.52 15.10
C LEU A 7 28.15 7.71 15.71
N PRO A 8 27.63 8.69 14.94
CA PRO A 8 26.86 9.79 15.52
C PRO A 8 25.55 9.32 16.14
N ILE A 9 24.92 8.27 15.59
CA ILE A 9 23.66 7.71 16.10
C ILE A 9 23.86 7.05 17.47
N THR A 10 24.95 6.30 17.66
CA THR A 10 25.31 5.74 18.97
C THR A 10 25.69 6.80 20.00
N LEU A 11 26.33 7.89 19.57
CA LEU A 11 26.70 8.99 20.47
C LEU A 11 25.45 9.78 20.95
N LEU A 12 24.48 9.98 20.05
CA LEU A 12 23.19 10.60 20.36
C LEU A 12 22.36 9.78 21.36
N ASN A 13 22.37 8.44 21.23
CA ASN A 13 21.72 7.54 22.19
C ASN A 13 22.39 7.53 23.57
N PHE A 14 23.67 7.88 23.65
CA PHE A 14 24.39 7.95 24.93
C PHE A 14 24.21 9.32 25.63
N LEU A 15 24.00 10.41 24.87
CA LEU A 15 23.85 11.75 25.43
C LEU A 15 22.45 12.08 25.96
N LEU A 16 21.42 11.32 25.57
CA LEU A 16 20.03 11.60 25.96
C LEU A 16 19.45 10.46 26.84
N PRO A 17 19.62 10.55 28.18
CA PRO A 17 19.22 9.51 29.13
C PRO A 17 17.70 9.33 29.32
N PHE A 18 16.86 9.97 28.49
CA PHE A 18 15.40 9.92 28.58
C PHE A 18 14.72 9.11 27.45
N THR A 19 15.49 8.49 26.55
CA THR A 19 14.92 7.75 25.41
C THR A 19 14.73 6.28 25.75
N LYS A 20 13.47 5.84 25.80
CA LYS A 20 13.12 4.42 25.93
C LYS A 20 13.52 3.70 24.62
N PRO A 21 14.12 2.51 24.65
CA PRO A 21 14.68 1.82 23.47
C PRO A 21 13.65 1.31 22.45
N GLY A 22 12.37 1.68 22.57
CA GLY A 22 11.27 1.20 21.74
C GLY A 22 10.69 2.21 20.76
N THR A 23 11.07 3.49 20.82
CA THR A 23 10.65 4.51 19.85
C THR A 23 11.80 4.81 18.89
N PRO A 24 11.58 4.87 17.57
CA PRO A 24 12.65 5.19 16.63
C PRO A 24 13.10 6.63 16.87
N ILE A 25 14.31 6.83 17.41
CA ILE A 25 14.94 8.14 17.70
C ILE A 25 14.83 9.13 16.53
N LEU A 26 14.80 8.62 15.30
CA LEU A 26 14.59 9.41 14.10
C LEU A 26 13.25 10.15 14.12
N GLN A 27 12.19 9.54 14.65
CA GLN A 27 10.89 10.17 14.81
C GLN A 27 10.96 11.36 15.77
N ASP A 28 11.57 11.20 16.94
CA ASP A 28 11.69 12.30 17.91
C ASP A 28 12.57 13.43 17.39
N LEU A 29 13.64 13.12 16.64
CA LEU A 29 14.47 14.13 15.98
C LEU A 29 13.71 14.87 14.87
N VAL A 30 12.89 14.16 14.09
CA VAL A 30 12.04 14.77 13.06
C VAL A 30 10.97 15.66 13.71
N HIS A 31 10.31 15.20 14.78
CA HIS A 31 9.31 16.00 15.50
C HIS A 31 9.95 17.24 16.14
N THR A 32 11.13 17.09 16.73
CA THR A 32 11.88 18.22 17.31
C THR A 32 12.30 19.19 16.22
N ALA A 33 12.78 18.73 15.07
CA ALA A 33 13.16 19.57 13.95
C ALA A 33 11.95 20.34 13.38
N ILE A 34 10.79 19.68 13.25
CA ILE A 34 9.54 20.33 12.83
C ILE A 34 9.09 21.37 13.85
N LEU A 35 9.13 21.06 15.15
CA LEU A 35 8.71 21.97 16.21
C LEU A 35 9.65 23.18 16.34
N CYS A 36 10.96 22.97 16.25
CA CYS A 36 11.94 24.07 16.19
C CYS A 36 11.80 24.89 14.90
N GLY A 37 11.57 24.24 13.76
CA GLY A 37 11.36 24.93 12.48
C GLY A 37 10.10 25.80 12.49
N THR A 38 8.98 25.26 12.99
CA THR A 38 7.72 26.00 13.11
C THR A 38 7.80 27.14 14.11
N LEU A 39 8.50 26.99 15.24
CA LEU A 39 8.71 28.10 16.17
C LEU A 39 9.65 29.18 15.62
N TYR A 40 10.67 28.80 14.85
CA TYR A 40 11.61 29.75 14.26
C TYR A 40 10.98 30.55 13.10
N TYR A 41 10.25 29.88 12.21
CA TYR A 41 9.62 30.51 11.04
C TYR A 41 8.18 30.97 11.29
N GLY A 42 7.55 30.56 12.39
CA GLY A 42 6.17 30.91 12.75
C GLY A 42 5.89 32.42 12.73
N PRO A 43 6.74 33.29 13.33
CA PRO A 43 6.56 34.73 13.27
C PRO A 43 6.56 35.28 11.83
N GLN A 44 7.46 34.77 10.98
CA GLN A 44 7.57 35.23 9.58
C GLN A 44 6.38 34.78 8.74
N ILE A 45 5.86 33.56 8.97
CA ILE A 45 4.66 33.06 8.31
C ILE A 45 3.44 33.87 8.76
N ALA A 46 3.33 34.19 10.05
CA ALA A 46 2.23 34.99 10.59
C ALA A 46 2.22 36.43 10.03
N GLU A 47 3.38 37.07 9.92
CA GLU A 47 3.52 38.39 9.29
C GLU A 47 3.14 38.37 7.81
N TRP A 48 3.57 37.35 7.06
CA TRP A 48 3.20 37.17 5.66
C TRP A 48 1.69 36.98 5.47
N TYR A 49 1.06 36.19 6.35
CA TYR A 49 -0.37 35.95 6.31
C TYR A 49 -1.18 37.20 6.67
N ASN A 50 -0.73 37.96 7.68
CA ASN A 50 -1.34 39.24 8.05
C ASN A 50 -1.15 40.31 6.97
N ALA A 51 -0.02 40.31 6.25
CA ALA A 51 0.23 41.21 5.14
C ALA A 51 -0.64 40.91 3.89
N GLN A 52 -1.12 39.67 3.76
CA GLN A 52 -2.02 39.26 2.68
C GLN A 52 -3.49 39.40 3.02
N GLN A 53 -3.86 39.61 4.27
CA GLN A 53 -5.23 39.99 4.59
C GLN A 53 -5.48 41.41 4.07
N PRO A 54 -6.34 41.59 3.04
CA PRO A 54 -6.76 42.93 2.68
C PRO A 54 -7.45 43.54 3.90
N PRO A 55 -7.24 44.84 4.19
CA PRO A 55 -7.95 45.49 5.29
C PRO A 55 -9.45 45.30 5.05
N GLN A 56 -10.07 44.44 5.87
CA GLN A 56 -11.52 44.34 5.91
C GLN A 56 -12.00 45.72 6.34
N ALA A 57 -12.61 46.41 5.37
CA ALA A 57 -13.19 47.72 5.58
C ALA A 57 -14.08 47.67 6.82
N GLU A 58 -13.70 48.46 7.82
CA GLU A 58 -14.59 48.89 8.90
C GLU A 58 -15.84 49.52 8.27
N GLN A 59 -16.86 48.73 8.04
CA GLN A 59 -18.20 49.21 7.75
C GLN A 59 -19.23 48.40 8.52
N GLN A 60 -19.87 49.14 9.43
CA GLN A 60 -21.16 48.92 10.10
C GLN A 60 -21.07 48.18 11.46
N GLY A 61 -21.51 48.75 12.59
CA GLY A 61 -22.58 49.74 12.74
C GLY A 61 -22.39 50.72 13.90
N GLN A 62 -22.65 51.99 13.57
CA GLN A 62 -23.20 52.98 14.48
C GLN A 62 -24.46 52.44 15.16
N GLY A 63 -24.53 52.61 16.48
CA GLY A 63 -25.72 52.29 17.27
C GLY A 63 -25.68 52.93 18.66
N GLN A 64 -25.97 54.24 18.69
CA GLN A 64 -26.66 54.97 19.77
C GLN A 64 -25.91 55.35 21.07
N ASN A 65 -25.68 56.66 21.17
CA ASN A 65 -25.85 57.58 22.31
C ASN A 65 -26.22 56.99 23.69
N GLY A 66 -25.45 57.39 24.71
CA GLY A 66 -25.89 57.32 26.10
C GLY A 66 -24.83 57.78 27.11
N THR A 67 -24.65 59.10 27.22
CA THR A 67 -24.45 59.88 28.47
C THR A 67 -23.52 59.38 29.58
N ALA A 68 -22.62 60.28 29.96
CA ALA A 68 -21.65 60.24 31.05
C ALA A 68 -22.21 59.93 32.46
N HIS A 69 -21.42 59.18 33.24
CA HIS A 69 -21.03 59.37 34.66
C HIS A 69 -19.87 58.38 34.90
N GLU A 70 -18.63 58.79 35.22
CA GLU A 70 -18.11 59.32 36.50
C GLU A 70 -17.73 58.20 37.50
N ALA A 71 -16.50 58.33 38.05
CA ALA A 71 -15.91 57.67 39.24
C ALA A 71 -15.60 56.15 39.13
N GLU A 72 -14.36 55.69 39.22
CA GLU A 72 -13.43 55.53 40.37
C GLU A 72 -13.28 54.03 40.72
N ASP A 73 -12.09 53.72 41.25
CA ASP A 73 -11.81 52.72 42.29
C ASP A 73 -11.38 51.27 41.95
N VAL A 74 -10.07 51.06 42.12
CA VAL A 74 -9.38 50.07 42.99
C VAL A 74 -9.96 48.65 43.15
N GLY A 75 -9.17 47.67 42.70
CA GLY A 75 -8.59 46.65 43.58
C GLY A 75 -9.34 45.33 43.87
N THR A 76 -8.54 44.26 43.93
CA THR A 76 -8.68 43.06 44.78
C THR A 76 -9.41 41.84 44.19
N ALA A 77 -8.72 40.70 44.29
CA ALA A 77 -9.02 39.33 43.81
C ALA A 77 -10.08 38.61 44.71
N PRO A 78 -10.16 37.25 44.80
CA PRO A 78 -9.85 36.09 43.93
C PRO A 78 -11.07 35.11 43.83
N GLN A 79 -10.82 33.82 43.49
CA GLN A 79 -11.69 32.60 43.61
C GLN A 79 -12.40 32.18 42.30
N HIS A 80 -12.56 30.91 41.92
CA HIS A 80 -12.57 29.66 42.68
C HIS A 80 -12.31 28.47 41.71
N ILE A 81 -11.45 27.53 42.11
CA ILE A 81 -11.34 26.17 41.54
C ILE A 81 -12.45 25.31 42.16
N PRO A 82 -13.02 24.32 41.46
CA PRO A 82 -12.97 23.00 42.08
C PRO A 82 -12.54 21.90 41.10
N ALA A 83 -11.64 21.07 41.60
CA ALA A 83 -11.29 19.75 41.12
C ALA A 83 -12.04 18.69 41.95
N ALA A 84 -12.34 17.54 41.33
CA ALA A 84 -12.38 16.17 41.88
C ALA A 84 -13.22 15.30 40.91
N GLU A 85 -12.67 14.34 40.17
CA GLU A 85 -12.05 13.04 40.53
C GLU A 85 -13.04 11.86 40.58
N GLY A 86 -12.61 10.72 39.99
CA GLY A 86 -13.17 9.36 40.13
C GLY A 86 -13.76 8.79 38.82
N ALA A 87 -12.98 8.26 37.87
CA ALA A 87 -12.31 6.95 37.84
C ALA A 87 -13.27 5.75 37.67
N GLU A 88 -13.18 5.02 36.54
CA GLU A 88 -12.69 3.62 36.49
C GLU A 88 -12.93 2.94 35.11
N ASP A 89 -11.85 2.33 34.60
CA ASP A 89 -11.74 1.09 33.81
C ASP A 89 -12.56 0.82 32.54
N ALA A 90 -11.87 0.74 31.39
CA ALA A 90 -11.73 -0.51 30.61
C ALA A 90 -10.93 -0.34 29.29
N ALA A 91 -9.79 -1.04 29.24
CA ALA A 91 -9.13 -1.71 28.11
C ALA A 91 -8.57 -0.93 26.89
N PRO A 92 -7.40 -1.36 26.36
CA PRO A 92 -6.62 -0.62 25.37
C PRO A 92 -7.05 -0.93 23.93
N GLY A 93 -7.43 0.10 23.19
CA GLY A 93 -7.63 0.06 21.75
C GLY A 93 -6.29 -0.02 21.01
N ASP A 94 -6.06 -1.17 20.41
CA ASP A 94 -5.01 -1.51 19.45
C ASP A 94 -5.17 -0.64 18.19
N HIS A 95 -4.36 0.42 18.05
CA HIS A 95 -4.23 1.17 16.80
C HIS A 95 -3.05 0.59 16.00
N ASN A 96 -3.22 -0.65 15.57
CA ASN A 96 -2.47 -1.23 14.46
C ASN A 96 -3.30 -1.17 13.18
N ALA A 97 -2.57 -1.03 12.07
CA ALA A 97 -3.01 -1.19 10.69
C ALA A 97 -3.94 -0.10 10.12
N PHE A 98 -3.30 0.88 9.49
CA PHE A 98 -3.74 1.40 8.19
C PHE A 98 -3.81 0.19 7.22
N GLN A 99 -4.92 -0.53 7.26
CA GLN A 99 -5.28 -1.52 6.26
C GLN A 99 -6.07 -0.75 5.21
N ALA A 100 -5.54 -0.67 3.99
CA ALA A 100 -6.31 -0.22 2.85
C ALA A 100 -7.49 -1.18 2.69
N GLN A 101 -8.68 -0.75 3.11
CA GLN A 101 -9.93 -1.33 2.62
C GLN A 101 -9.98 -1.05 1.12
N ILE A 102 -9.67 -2.08 0.33
CA ILE A 102 -10.25 -2.22 -1.00
C ILE A 102 -11.70 -2.58 -0.71
N GLU A 103 -12.57 -1.57 -0.70
CA GLU A 103 -14.00 -1.80 -0.86
C GLU A 103 -14.18 -2.26 -2.31
N ASP A 104 -14.38 -3.56 -2.49
CA ASP A 104 -15.13 -4.10 -3.62
C ASP A 104 -16.56 -3.56 -3.47
N GLU A 105 -16.82 -2.39 -4.06
CA GLU A 105 -18.18 -1.97 -4.35
C GLU A 105 -18.70 -2.84 -5.50
N ASP A 106 -19.63 -3.73 -5.17
CA ASP A 106 -20.58 -4.36 -6.09
C ASP A 106 -21.35 -3.25 -6.84
N GLU A 107 -20.77 -2.73 -7.93
CA GLU A 107 -21.49 -1.87 -8.86
C GLU A 107 -22.29 -2.73 -9.85
N ALA A 108 -23.60 -2.53 -9.82
CA ALA A 108 -24.63 -3.35 -10.44
C ALA A 108 -24.46 -3.56 -11.97
N PRO A 109 -24.90 -4.71 -12.50
CA PRO A 109 -24.83 -4.97 -13.94
C PRO A 109 -25.78 -4.04 -14.73
N LEU A 110 -25.21 -3.33 -15.71
CA LEU A 110 -25.93 -2.56 -16.73
C LEU A 110 -26.92 -3.47 -17.50
N PRO A 111 -28.18 -3.06 -17.72
CA PRO A 111 -29.13 -3.86 -18.50
C PRO A 111 -28.75 -3.87 -19.98
N GLN A 112 -28.51 -5.06 -20.52
CA GLN A 112 -28.36 -5.30 -21.95
C GLN A 112 -29.73 -5.16 -22.66
N PRO A 113 -29.80 -4.58 -23.87
CA PRO A 113 -31.02 -4.62 -24.68
C PRO A 113 -31.15 -6.01 -25.33
N GLY A 114 -32.02 -6.83 -24.75
CA GLY A 114 -32.44 -8.12 -25.33
C GLY A 114 -33.47 -7.97 -26.46
N PRO A 115 -33.65 -9.01 -27.30
CA PRO A 115 -34.51 -8.97 -28.48
C PRO A 115 -35.99 -9.02 -28.08
N ALA A 116 -36.78 -8.12 -28.66
CA ALA A 116 -38.23 -8.12 -28.50
C ALA A 116 -38.84 -9.24 -29.36
N ASP A 117 -39.57 -10.15 -28.72
CA ASP A 117 -40.53 -11.04 -29.38
C ASP A 117 -41.84 -11.09 -28.57
N PRO A 118 -42.99 -11.32 -29.24
CA PRO A 118 -44.30 -10.84 -28.84
C PRO A 118 -45.08 -11.85 -27.98
N LEU A 119 -46.00 -11.34 -27.17
CA LEU A 119 -47.06 -12.14 -26.56
C LEU A 119 -48.46 -11.64 -26.97
N ASN A 120 -49.20 -12.64 -27.44
CA ASN A 120 -50.54 -12.76 -27.99
C ASN A 120 -51.58 -12.71 -26.83
N GLU A 121 -52.75 -12.08 -26.96
CA GLU A 121 -54.10 -12.69 -27.15
C GLU A 121 -55.13 -11.71 -26.54
N ALA A 122 -56.41 -11.55 -26.91
CA ALA A 122 -57.29 -12.07 -27.93
C ALA A 122 -58.63 -11.25 -27.91
N HIS A 123 -59.49 -11.55 -28.90
CA HIS A 123 -60.92 -11.22 -29.08
C HIS A 123 -61.25 -9.94 -29.87
N ALA A 124 -62.21 -9.90 -30.79
CA ALA A 124 -62.93 -10.87 -31.61
C ALA A 124 -63.81 -10.00 -32.55
N PHE A 125 -63.91 -10.30 -33.85
CA PHE A 125 -65.18 -10.40 -34.59
C PHE A 125 -64.90 -10.69 -36.06
N ALA A 126 -65.48 -11.79 -36.52
CA ALA A 126 -65.47 -12.27 -37.89
C ALA A 126 -66.48 -11.51 -38.76
N ALA A 127 -66.16 -11.30 -40.03
CA ALA A 127 -67.08 -11.52 -41.14
C ALA A 127 -66.29 -11.64 -42.46
N ALA A 128 -66.64 -12.65 -43.23
CA ALA A 128 -66.03 -13.08 -44.47
C ALA A 128 -66.30 -12.13 -45.66
N GLN A 129 -65.41 -12.14 -46.66
CA GLN A 129 -65.75 -12.59 -48.02
C GLN A 129 -64.53 -12.58 -48.95
N GLU A 130 -64.35 -13.71 -49.62
CA GLU A 130 -63.57 -13.83 -50.86
C GLU A 130 -64.10 -12.86 -51.91
N ALA A 131 -63.20 -12.15 -52.58
CA ALA A 131 -63.42 -11.65 -53.93
C ALA A 131 -62.06 -11.51 -54.63
N GLU A 132 -61.79 -12.49 -55.48
CA GLU A 132 -60.80 -12.46 -56.55
C GLU A 132 -61.04 -11.24 -57.46
N ALA A 133 -60.00 -10.44 -57.72
CA ALA A 133 -59.99 -9.45 -58.82
C ALA A 133 -58.54 -9.16 -59.25
N GLY A 134 -58.27 -9.36 -60.53
CA GLY A 134 -56.94 -9.49 -61.13
C GLY A 134 -56.15 -8.20 -61.42
N PRO A 135 -55.17 -8.26 -62.34
CA PRO A 135 -54.16 -7.21 -62.51
C PRO A 135 -54.65 -6.09 -63.44
N ALA A 136 -54.66 -4.86 -62.95
CA ALA A 136 -54.79 -3.61 -63.72
C ALA A 136 -54.10 -2.49 -62.91
N ASN A 137 -53.14 -1.71 -63.37
CA ASN A 137 -52.97 -1.13 -64.69
C ASN A 137 -51.48 -0.93 -65.04
N LEU A 138 -51.13 -1.34 -66.26
CA LEU A 138 -50.07 -0.76 -67.07
C LEU A 138 -50.38 0.74 -67.32
N ASN A 139 -49.32 1.55 -67.45
CA ASN A 139 -49.32 2.90 -68.05
C ASN A 139 -50.03 4.02 -67.27
N GLU A 140 -49.32 4.63 -66.32
CA GLU A 140 -49.44 6.07 -66.12
C GLU A 140 -48.06 6.71 -66.25
N ARG A 141 -47.65 6.95 -67.52
CA ARG A 141 -46.73 8.04 -67.81
C ARG A 141 -47.33 9.30 -67.18
N PRO A 142 -46.59 10.09 -66.38
CA PRO A 142 -47.11 11.34 -65.86
C PRO A 142 -47.49 12.21 -67.07
N ARG A 143 -48.80 12.42 -67.28
CA ARG A 143 -49.28 13.37 -68.28
C ARG A 143 -48.66 14.71 -67.95
N ALA A 144 -47.87 15.27 -68.87
CA ALA A 144 -47.40 16.64 -68.79
C ALA A 144 -48.64 17.55 -68.76
N THR A 145 -49.06 17.92 -67.55
CA THR A 145 -50.14 18.89 -67.38
C THR A 145 -49.62 20.22 -67.91
N PRO A 146 -50.37 20.93 -68.77
CA PRO A 146 -49.93 22.22 -69.29
C PRO A 146 -49.77 23.20 -68.13
N ALA A 147 -48.53 23.52 -67.79
CA ALA A 147 -48.15 24.41 -66.68
C ALA A 147 -48.69 25.84 -66.84
N ASN A 148 -49.16 26.19 -68.04
CA ASN A 148 -49.63 27.53 -68.42
C ASN A 148 -51.16 27.66 -68.46
N ARG A 149 -51.90 27.05 -67.54
CA ARG A 149 -53.32 27.44 -67.33
C ARG A 149 -53.35 28.75 -66.57
N ALA A 150 -54.04 29.76 -67.11
CA ALA A 150 -54.29 31.03 -66.43
C ALA A 150 -55.11 30.78 -65.15
N VAL A 151 -54.39 30.58 -64.03
CA VAL A 151 -54.98 30.46 -62.71
C VAL A 151 -55.37 31.85 -62.23
N GLY A 152 -56.61 32.01 -61.76
CA GLY A 152 -57.08 33.28 -61.21
C GLY A 152 -56.15 33.80 -60.09
N ALA A 153 -56.06 35.12 -59.94
CA ALA A 153 -55.05 35.80 -59.12
C ALA A 153 -54.89 35.23 -57.68
N LYS A 154 -55.99 34.81 -57.04
CA LYS A 154 -55.95 34.19 -55.70
C LYS A 154 -55.23 32.83 -55.70
N LYS A 155 -55.48 32.01 -56.72
CA LYS A 155 -54.86 30.69 -56.88
C LYS A 155 -53.40 30.80 -57.29
N ALA A 156 -53.04 31.78 -58.13
CA ALA A 156 -51.66 32.11 -58.45
C ALA A 156 -50.85 32.48 -57.19
N LYS A 157 -51.40 33.36 -56.33
CA LYS A 157 -50.74 33.76 -55.06
C LYS A 157 -50.61 32.60 -54.06
N SER A 158 -51.61 31.72 -53.98
CA SER A 158 -51.55 30.51 -53.15
C SER A 158 -50.50 29.51 -53.65
N LEU A 159 -50.41 29.31 -54.97
CA LEU A 159 -49.39 28.47 -55.59
C LEU A 159 -47.98 29.05 -55.37
N ALA A 160 -47.78 30.35 -55.56
CA ALA A 160 -46.50 31.01 -55.30
C ALA A 160 -46.05 30.86 -53.84
N ARG A 161 -46.96 30.98 -52.87
CA ARG A 161 -46.63 30.72 -51.44
C ARG A 161 -46.28 29.27 -51.16
N LYS A 162 -46.96 28.32 -51.82
CA LYS A 162 -46.66 26.89 -51.68
C LYS A 162 -45.30 26.55 -52.31
N ASP A 163 -44.98 27.19 -53.43
CA ASP A 163 -43.71 27.04 -54.14
C ASP A 163 -42.55 27.63 -53.34
N GLN A 164 -42.73 28.83 -52.75
CA GLN A 164 -41.77 29.42 -51.81
C GLN A 164 -41.49 28.51 -50.60
N ARG A 165 -42.52 27.86 -50.04
CA ARG A 165 -42.33 26.90 -48.94
C ARG A 165 -41.57 25.65 -49.40
N ARG A 166 -41.85 25.13 -50.59
CA ARG A 166 -41.09 24.00 -51.16
C ARG A 166 -39.64 24.37 -51.40
N ALA A 167 -39.38 25.50 -52.05
CA ALA A 167 -38.05 26.02 -52.30
C ALA A 167 -37.26 26.22 -50.99
N TYR A 168 -37.90 26.74 -49.94
CA TYR A 168 -37.27 26.89 -48.62
C TYR A 168 -36.89 25.54 -47.98
N HIS A 169 -37.79 24.55 -48.03
CA HIS A 169 -37.50 23.21 -47.50
C HIS A 169 -36.45 22.46 -48.34
N GLU A 170 -36.46 22.65 -49.66
CA GLU A 170 -35.44 22.09 -50.56
C GLU A 170 -34.08 22.73 -50.33
N PHE A 171 -34.02 24.06 -50.17
CA PHE A 171 -32.80 24.77 -49.80
C PHE A 171 -32.22 24.25 -48.48
N HIS A 172 -33.04 24.04 -47.45
CA HIS A 172 -32.56 23.49 -46.19
C HIS A 172 -32.12 22.02 -46.28
N ARG A 173 -32.74 21.22 -47.15
CA ARG A 173 -32.25 19.86 -47.43
C ARG A 173 -30.89 19.90 -48.11
N GLN A 174 -30.73 20.76 -49.11
CA GLN A 174 -29.46 20.95 -49.81
C GLN A 174 -28.37 21.48 -48.88
N GLU A 175 -28.70 22.42 -48.00
CA GLU A 175 -27.76 22.93 -46.99
C GLU A 175 -27.34 21.84 -45.99
N ALA A 176 -28.28 21.02 -45.53
CA ALA A 176 -27.97 19.88 -44.66
C ALA A 176 -27.14 18.80 -45.37
N GLU A 177 -27.42 18.51 -46.63
CA GLU A 177 -26.64 17.59 -47.47
C GLU A 177 -25.22 18.11 -47.69
N LEU A 178 -25.07 19.41 -47.97
CA LEU A 178 -23.77 20.05 -48.16
C LEU A 178 -22.94 20.06 -46.86
N ARG A 179 -23.57 20.28 -45.70
CA ARG A 179 -22.91 20.13 -44.39
C ARG A 179 -22.46 18.68 -44.13
N ARG A 180 -23.31 17.69 -44.44
CA ARG A 180 -22.95 16.27 -44.31
C ARG A 180 -21.77 15.88 -45.19
N LEU A 181 -21.69 16.41 -46.41
CA LEU A 181 -20.57 16.17 -47.31
C LEU A 181 -19.27 16.80 -46.78
N GLN A 182 -19.32 18.04 -46.31
CA GLN A 182 -18.16 18.72 -45.70
C GLN A 182 -17.66 18.01 -44.42
N GLU A 183 -18.59 17.53 -43.59
CA GLU A 183 -18.24 16.74 -42.40
C GLU A 183 -17.64 15.38 -42.78
N ALA A 184 -18.17 14.72 -43.80
CA ALA A 184 -17.65 13.44 -44.29
C ALA A 184 -16.22 13.56 -44.85
N GLU A 185 -15.96 14.61 -45.65
CA GLU A 185 -14.63 14.89 -46.20
C GLU A 185 -13.59 15.14 -45.09
N GLY A 186 -13.96 15.89 -44.05
CA GLY A 186 -13.06 16.20 -42.93
C GLY A 186 -13.00 15.12 -41.83
N ARG A 187 -13.86 14.08 -41.89
CA ARG A 187 -13.94 13.05 -40.86
C ARG A 187 -12.74 12.12 -40.91
N GLU A 188 -12.39 11.64 -42.10
CA GLU A 188 -11.29 10.70 -42.27
C GLU A 188 -9.94 11.32 -41.87
N GLU A 189 -9.72 12.59 -42.20
CA GLU A 189 -8.50 13.31 -41.81
C GLU A 189 -8.39 13.52 -40.29
N ARG A 190 -9.50 13.86 -39.62
CA ARG A 190 -9.54 13.98 -38.16
C ARG A 190 -9.37 12.64 -37.47
N GLU A 191 -10.02 11.60 -37.96
CA GLU A 191 -9.89 10.24 -37.44
C GLU A 191 -8.46 9.71 -37.62
N ALA A 192 -7.85 9.94 -38.79
CA ALA A 192 -6.46 9.59 -39.05
C ALA A 192 -5.47 10.36 -38.15
N ALA A 193 -5.70 11.66 -37.94
CA ALA A 193 -4.88 12.47 -37.04
C ALA A 193 -4.98 12.00 -35.57
N LEU A 194 -6.20 11.72 -35.09
CA LEU A 194 -6.45 11.19 -33.75
C LEU A 194 -5.87 9.76 -33.60
N ALA A 195 -5.96 8.93 -34.63
CA ALA A 195 -5.38 7.58 -34.62
C ALA A 195 -3.84 7.63 -34.57
N ALA A 196 -3.21 8.54 -35.32
CA ALA A 196 -1.76 8.72 -35.30
C ALA A 196 -1.26 9.21 -33.93
N GLU A 197 -1.99 10.12 -33.29
CA GLU A 197 -1.65 10.58 -31.94
C GLU A 197 -1.83 9.46 -30.91
N LYS A 198 -2.95 8.72 -30.96
CA LYS A 198 -3.20 7.57 -30.09
C LYS A 198 -2.12 6.50 -30.27
N ALA A 199 -1.68 6.23 -31.49
CA ALA A 199 -0.60 5.27 -31.75
C ALA A 199 0.73 5.71 -31.11
N ARG A 200 1.04 7.01 -31.12
CA ARG A 200 2.25 7.55 -30.46
C ARG A 200 2.18 7.41 -28.93
N ARG A 201 1.01 7.69 -28.33
CA ARG A 201 0.81 7.53 -26.88
C ARG A 201 0.87 6.06 -26.49
N ALA A 202 0.20 5.18 -27.23
CA ALA A 202 0.23 3.74 -27.00
C ALA A 202 1.64 3.15 -27.10
N ALA A 203 2.45 3.60 -28.07
CA ALA A 203 3.84 3.16 -28.19
C ALA A 203 4.70 3.62 -26.98
N ALA A 204 4.51 4.87 -26.52
CA ALA A 204 5.21 5.38 -25.35
C ALA A 204 4.78 4.68 -24.05
N GLU A 205 3.48 4.44 -23.87
CA GLU A 205 2.94 3.70 -22.72
C GLU A 205 3.42 2.24 -22.72
N ALA A 206 3.47 1.58 -23.89
CA ALA A 206 4.00 0.23 -24.00
C ALA A 206 5.50 0.16 -23.62
N GLU A 207 6.30 1.16 -24.01
CA GLU A 207 7.72 1.22 -23.62
C GLU A 207 7.87 1.43 -22.10
N ILE A 208 7.04 2.28 -21.50
CA ILE A 208 7.04 2.52 -20.06
C ILE A 208 6.66 1.24 -19.30
N VAL A 209 5.59 0.56 -19.72
CA VAL A 209 5.14 -0.70 -19.10
C VAL A 209 6.19 -1.80 -19.25
N GLU A 210 6.84 -1.91 -20.41
CA GLU A 210 7.92 -2.88 -20.61
C GLU A 210 9.13 -2.58 -19.71
N ARG A 211 9.49 -1.30 -19.57
CA ARG A 211 10.59 -0.87 -18.69
C ARG A 211 10.28 -1.17 -17.22
N GLU A 212 9.08 -0.83 -16.77
CA GLU A 212 8.64 -1.10 -15.40
C GLU A 212 8.57 -2.60 -15.11
N ARG A 213 8.07 -3.40 -16.07
CA ARG A 213 8.07 -4.86 -15.94
C ARG A 213 9.48 -5.41 -15.78
N ARG A 214 10.43 -4.96 -16.62
CA ARG A 214 11.83 -5.38 -16.52
C ARG A 214 12.48 -4.97 -15.20
N GLU A 215 12.16 -3.79 -14.68
CA GLU A 215 12.65 -3.33 -13.38
C GLU A 215 12.09 -4.18 -12.23
N ARG A 216 10.78 -4.45 -12.24
CA ARG A 216 10.14 -5.34 -11.25
C ARG A 216 10.73 -6.75 -11.29
N GLU A 217 10.97 -7.30 -12.49
CA GLU A 217 11.61 -8.61 -12.66
C GLU A 217 13.04 -8.62 -12.11
N ARG A 218 13.84 -7.57 -12.36
CA ARG A 218 15.21 -7.44 -11.80
C ARG A 218 15.22 -7.34 -10.28
N VAL A 219 14.35 -6.51 -9.69
CA VAL A 219 14.24 -6.38 -8.24
C VAL A 219 13.80 -7.69 -7.60
N LYS A 220 12.90 -8.42 -8.26
CA LYS A 220 12.47 -9.74 -7.80
C LYS A 220 13.62 -10.74 -7.84
N GLU A 221 14.37 -10.79 -8.94
CA GLU A 221 15.52 -11.69 -9.10
C GLU A 221 16.63 -11.40 -8.08
N GLU A 222 16.95 -10.12 -7.84
CA GLU A 222 17.94 -9.72 -6.82
C GLU A 222 17.50 -10.13 -5.41
N ARG A 223 16.22 -9.92 -5.06
CA ARG A 223 15.68 -10.34 -3.76
C ARG A 223 15.65 -11.86 -3.60
N GLU A 224 15.28 -12.59 -4.65
CA GLU A 224 15.30 -14.05 -4.65
C GLU A 224 16.73 -14.58 -4.51
N LYS A 225 17.70 -13.93 -5.17
CA LYS A 225 19.11 -14.28 -5.06
C LYS A 225 19.67 -14.00 -3.65
N GLU A 226 19.41 -12.83 -3.09
CA GLU A 226 19.82 -12.51 -1.71
C GLU A 226 19.17 -13.47 -0.70
N ALA A 227 17.89 -13.79 -0.88
CA ALA A 227 17.18 -14.75 -0.03
C ALA A 227 17.76 -16.17 -0.15
N ALA A 228 18.12 -16.60 -1.37
CA ALA A 228 18.75 -17.89 -1.61
C ALA A 228 20.16 -17.96 -0.97
N GLU A 229 20.97 -16.91 -1.12
CA GLU A 229 22.29 -16.82 -0.49
C GLU A 229 22.20 -16.83 1.05
N GLU A 230 21.19 -16.16 1.63
CA GLU A 230 20.95 -16.20 3.06
C GLU A 230 20.46 -17.60 3.51
N ALA A 231 19.59 -18.24 2.74
CA ALA A 231 19.12 -19.60 3.03
C ALA A 231 20.28 -20.61 3.00
N GLU A 232 21.15 -20.53 1.99
CA GLU A 232 22.33 -21.39 1.89
C GLU A 232 23.28 -21.15 3.07
N ARG A 233 23.49 -19.88 3.46
CA ARG A 233 24.29 -19.54 4.66
C ARG A 233 23.72 -20.17 5.92
N ARG A 234 22.39 -20.08 6.11
CA ARG A 234 21.71 -20.69 7.25
C ARG A 234 21.91 -22.21 7.25
N GLU A 235 21.78 -22.85 6.09
CA GLU A 235 21.99 -24.29 5.95
C GLU A 235 23.43 -24.71 6.28
N ARG A 236 24.44 -23.99 5.76
CA ARG A 236 25.86 -24.25 6.06
C ARG A 236 26.14 -24.20 7.56
N VAL A 237 25.64 -23.18 8.25
CA VAL A 237 25.82 -23.04 9.71
C VAL A 237 25.19 -24.21 10.46
N VAL A 238 23.94 -24.55 10.15
CA VAL A 238 23.24 -25.67 10.79
C VAL A 238 23.96 -26.99 10.53
N ARG A 239 24.41 -27.22 9.30
CA ARG A 239 25.20 -28.40 8.93
C ARG A 239 26.52 -28.48 9.70
N ASN A 240 27.28 -27.40 9.74
CA ASN A 240 28.57 -27.35 10.45
C ASN A 240 28.40 -27.57 11.96
N VAL A 241 27.32 -27.03 12.56
CA VAL A 241 26.98 -27.30 13.97
C VAL A 241 26.65 -28.77 14.15
N ARG A 242 25.81 -29.34 13.29
CA ARG A 242 25.43 -30.76 13.36
C ARG A 242 26.64 -31.67 13.25
N GLU A 243 27.42 -31.54 12.20
CA GLU A 243 28.62 -32.35 11.94
C GLU A 243 29.67 -32.14 13.04
N GLY A 244 29.87 -30.91 13.48
CA GLY A 244 30.81 -30.59 14.54
C GLY A 244 30.43 -31.20 15.88
N VAL A 245 29.15 -31.20 16.24
CA VAL A 245 28.65 -31.82 17.48
C VAL A 245 28.69 -33.35 17.37
N GLU A 246 28.35 -33.92 16.22
CA GLU A 246 28.43 -35.37 15.98
C GLU A 246 29.88 -35.88 16.05
N ALA A 247 30.84 -35.15 15.47
CA ALA A 247 32.24 -35.55 15.42
C ALA A 247 33.02 -35.26 16.72
N ARG A 248 32.89 -34.06 17.29
CA ARG A 248 33.70 -33.59 18.43
C ARG A 248 32.95 -33.55 19.75
N GLY A 249 31.62 -33.63 19.73
CA GLY A 249 30.78 -33.44 20.91
C GLY A 249 30.61 -31.99 21.36
N ALA A 250 31.36 -31.03 20.77
CA ALA A 250 31.24 -29.62 21.07
C ALA A 250 31.61 -28.73 19.87
N VAL A 251 30.92 -27.58 19.75
CA VAL A 251 31.14 -26.58 18.70
C VAL A 251 31.06 -25.17 19.29
N ASP A 252 32.04 -24.33 18.94
CA ASP A 252 32.05 -22.90 19.26
C ASP A 252 31.20 -22.12 18.23
N LEU A 253 30.11 -21.51 18.69
CA LEU A 253 29.25 -20.68 17.84
C LEU A 253 29.90 -19.34 17.50
N GLY A 254 30.82 -18.83 18.33
CA GLY A 254 31.54 -17.60 18.07
C GLY A 254 32.50 -17.75 16.88
N ALA A 255 33.19 -18.88 16.80
CA ALA A 255 34.04 -19.20 15.65
C ALA A 255 33.23 -19.31 14.35
N LEU A 256 32.07 -19.98 14.37
CA LEU A 256 31.18 -20.08 13.21
C LEU A 256 30.58 -18.72 12.81
N ALA A 257 30.22 -17.90 13.80
CA ALA A 257 29.72 -16.55 13.56
C ALA A 257 30.79 -15.68 12.87
N TRP A 258 32.04 -15.79 13.30
CA TRP A 258 33.17 -15.10 12.68
C TRP A 258 33.41 -15.57 11.24
N GLU A 259 33.41 -16.88 10.99
CA GLU A 259 33.60 -17.46 9.65
C GLU A 259 32.53 -16.98 8.65
N GLU A 260 31.28 -16.93 9.09
CA GLU A 260 30.15 -16.51 8.24
C GLU A 260 29.90 -14.98 8.29
N GLY A 261 30.72 -14.21 9.02
CA GLY A 261 30.57 -12.76 9.13
C GLY A 261 29.23 -12.32 9.72
N LYS A 262 28.75 -13.04 10.75
CA LYS A 262 27.49 -12.78 11.46
C LYS A 262 27.73 -12.65 12.97
N ASP A 263 26.71 -12.22 13.68
CA ASP A 263 26.76 -12.13 15.13
C ASP A 263 26.55 -13.51 15.78
N THR A 264 27.19 -13.75 16.92
CA THR A 264 27.00 -14.99 17.71
C THR A 264 25.52 -15.20 18.08
N LEU A 265 24.79 -14.13 18.39
CA LEU A 265 23.35 -14.19 18.69
C LEU A 265 22.52 -14.61 17.48
N TRP A 266 22.93 -14.25 16.26
CA TRP A 266 22.26 -14.68 15.03
C TRP A 266 22.42 -16.19 14.85
N VAL A 267 23.65 -16.71 15.01
CA VAL A 267 23.92 -18.15 14.94
C VAL A 267 23.17 -18.90 16.04
N GLU A 268 23.18 -18.39 17.28
CA GLU A 268 22.48 -19.02 18.40
C GLU A 268 20.97 -19.13 18.15
N ARG A 269 20.33 -18.04 17.69
CA ARG A 269 18.90 -18.04 17.35
C ARG A 269 18.60 -19.00 16.21
N LEU A 270 19.46 -19.03 15.19
CA LEU A 270 19.33 -19.96 14.06
C LEU A 270 19.40 -21.42 14.53
N VAL A 271 20.39 -21.77 15.35
CA VAL A 271 20.56 -23.12 15.91
C VAL A 271 19.33 -23.51 16.74
N ARG A 272 18.82 -22.62 17.59
CA ARG A 272 17.60 -22.86 18.38
C ARG A 272 16.37 -23.04 17.48
N ALA A 273 16.21 -22.21 16.45
CA ALA A 273 15.06 -22.25 15.54
C ALA A 273 15.09 -23.44 14.58
N SER A 274 16.28 -23.89 14.17
CA SER A 274 16.47 -25.03 13.26
C SER A 274 16.01 -26.37 13.85
N GLY A 275 15.86 -26.45 15.19
CA GLY A 275 15.52 -27.69 15.87
C GLY A 275 16.67 -28.70 15.95
N VAL A 276 17.87 -28.38 15.46
CA VAL A 276 19.02 -29.29 15.44
C VAL A 276 19.37 -29.83 16.83
N LEU A 277 19.16 -29.04 17.88
CA LEU A 277 19.37 -29.47 19.27
C LEU A 277 18.52 -30.68 19.63
N LYS A 278 17.23 -30.68 19.26
CA LYS A 278 16.30 -31.79 19.53
C LYS A 278 16.61 -33.02 18.69
N VAL A 279 17.12 -32.83 17.48
CA VAL A 279 17.49 -33.93 16.58
C VAL A 279 18.73 -34.66 17.10
N LEU A 280 19.66 -33.92 17.73
CA LEU A 280 20.89 -34.46 18.31
C LEU A 280 20.70 -35.01 19.73
N GLU A 281 19.57 -34.75 20.37
CA GLU A 281 19.19 -35.37 21.64
C GLU A 281 18.78 -36.83 21.42
N GLY A 282 19.46 -37.74 22.13
CA GLY A 282 19.21 -39.19 22.06
C GLY A 282 18.78 -39.73 23.42
N GLU A 283 18.61 -41.06 23.53
CA GLU A 283 18.21 -41.71 24.78
C GLU A 283 19.33 -41.64 25.84
N GLY A 284 19.37 -40.54 26.59
CA GLY A 284 20.38 -40.26 27.62
C GLY A 284 21.52 -39.35 27.16
N ASP A 285 21.40 -38.77 25.96
CA ASP A 285 22.30 -37.72 25.47
C ASP A 285 21.55 -36.38 25.47
N LYS A 286 22.14 -35.35 26.07
CA LYS A 286 21.53 -34.01 26.15
C LYS A 286 22.41 -32.99 25.47
N VAL A 287 21.84 -32.16 24.60
CA VAL A 287 22.57 -31.09 23.92
C VAL A 287 22.17 -29.74 24.50
N VAL A 288 23.15 -28.98 24.96
CA VAL A 288 22.92 -27.68 25.61
C VAL A 288 23.76 -26.58 24.96
N ILE A 289 23.20 -25.37 24.91
CA ILE A 289 23.94 -24.16 24.56
C ILE A 289 24.42 -23.51 25.84
N THR A 290 25.74 -23.33 25.97
CA THR A 290 26.35 -22.64 27.13
C THR A 290 26.24 -21.13 26.98
N ARG A 291 26.31 -20.40 28.10
CA ARG A 291 26.35 -18.93 28.10
C ARG A 291 27.55 -18.36 27.31
N ALA A 292 28.63 -19.13 27.20
CA ALA A 292 29.82 -18.76 26.44
C ALA A 292 29.64 -18.95 24.92
N GLY A 293 28.47 -19.40 24.44
CA GLY A 293 28.21 -19.60 23.02
C GLY A 293 28.73 -20.94 22.49
N TRP A 294 28.79 -21.99 23.31
CA TRP A 294 29.16 -23.33 22.85
C TRP A 294 27.94 -24.23 22.79
N VAL A 295 27.83 -25.03 21.74
CA VAL A 295 26.90 -26.17 21.69
C VAL A 295 27.65 -27.40 22.17
N VAL A 296 27.18 -28.05 23.23
CA VAL A 296 27.84 -29.19 23.86
C VAL A 296 26.86 -30.36 23.98
N ARG A 297 27.27 -31.53 23.50
CA ARG A 297 26.58 -32.80 23.72
C ARG A 297 27.15 -33.49 24.97
N VAL A 298 26.28 -33.67 25.97
CA VAL A 298 26.57 -34.40 27.19
C VAL A 298 26.01 -35.79 27.05
N ASP A 299 26.88 -36.77 26.79
CA ASP A 299 26.54 -38.19 26.75
C ASP A 299 26.91 -38.90 28.06
N ARG A 300 26.44 -40.15 28.18
CA ARG A 300 26.71 -40.97 29.37
C ARG A 300 28.20 -41.23 29.60
N GLU A 301 28.99 -41.28 28.54
CA GLU A 301 30.44 -41.52 28.63
C GLU A 301 31.16 -40.30 29.20
N LEU A 302 30.85 -39.11 28.69
CA LEU A 302 31.37 -37.85 29.21
C LEU A 302 31.00 -37.68 30.69
N LEU A 303 29.74 -37.96 31.03
CA LEU A 303 29.29 -37.86 32.42
C LEU A 303 30.02 -38.86 33.32
N ARG A 304 30.20 -40.12 32.87
CA ARG A 304 30.99 -41.12 33.61
C ARG A 304 32.45 -40.70 33.79
N GLN A 305 33.07 -40.10 32.78
CA GLN A 305 34.43 -39.61 32.88
C GLN A 305 34.55 -38.49 33.92
N ALA A 306 33.64 -37.51 33.87
CA ALA A 306 33.58 -36.44 34.86
C ALA A 306 33.31 -36.99 36.27
N SER A 307 32.42 -37.98 36.43
CA SER A 307 32.17 -38.64 37.72
C SER A 307 33.38 -39.38 38.27
N ARG A 308 34.17 -40.06 37.44
CA ARG A 308 35.43 -40.71 37.89
C ARG A 308 36.45 -39.69 38.38
N GLU A 309 36.60 -38.59 37.65
CA GLU A 309 37.50 -37.50 38.08
C GLU A 309 37.01 -36.86 39.38
N ALA A 310 35.69 -36.74 39.53
CA ALA A 310 35.05 -36.27 40.74
C ALA A 310 35.32 -37.21 41.94
N GLU A 311 35.17 -38.53 41.78
CA GLU A 311 35.46 -39.50 42.85
C GLU A 311 36.90 -39.37 43.37
N VAL A 312 37.88 -39.32 42.46
CA VAL A 312 39.30 -39.16 42.80
C VAL A 312 39.56 -37.83 43.52
N TYR A 313 38.90 -36.75 43.10
CA TYR A 313 39.02 -35.46 43.76
C TYR A 313 38.35 -35.44 45.14
N GLY A 314 37.20 -36.11 45.27
CA GLY A 314 36.41 -36.20 46.50
C GLY A 314 37.10 -36.97 47.62
N GLU A 315 37.92 -37.97 47.30
CA GLU A 315 38.77 -38.69 48.27
C GLU A 315 39.70 -37.74 49.05
N GLY A 316 40.16 -36.66 48.40
CA GLY A 316 40.97 -35.61 49.04
C GLY A 316 40.16 -34.53 49.77
N SER A 317 38.89 -34.33 49.40
CA SER A 317 38.04 -33.20 49.82
C SER A 317 36.83 -33.62 50.66
N SER A 318 36.97 -34.61 51.54
CA SER A 318 35.90 -35.08 52.46
C SER A 318 34.63 -35.61 51.77
N GLY A 319 34.72 -36.05 50.52
CA GLY A 319 33.61 -36.64 49.77
C GLY A 319 32.57 -35.65 49.23
N HIS A 320 32.80 -34.34 49.34
CA HIS A 320 31.89 -33.31 48.85
C HIS A 320 32.51 -32.56 47.68
N ILE A 321 31.71 -32.34 46.62
CA ILE A 321 32.15 -31.63 45.42
C ILE A 321 31.10 -30.59 45.07
N GLY A 322 31.51 -29.35 44.93
CA GLY A 322 30.63 -28.26 44.52
C GLY A 322 30.28 -28.35 43.03
N PHE A 323 29.14 -27.78 42.65
CA PHE A 323 28.72 -27.71 41.24
C PHE A 323 29.74 -27.01 40.33
N GLY A 324 30.47 -26.01 40.84
CA GLY A 324 31.52 -25.33 40.08
C GLY A 324 32.72 -26.23 39.77
N GLU A 325 33.14 -27.05 40.75
CA GLU A 325 34.26 -27.98 40.60
C GLU A 325 33.89 -29.11 39.62
N PHE A 326 32.69 -29.68 39.79
CA PHE A 326 32.17 -30.68 38.87
C PHE A 326 31.98 -30.11 37.44
N GLY A 327 31.50 -28.87 37.33
CA GLY A 327 31.41 -28.15 36.06
C GLY A 327 32.77 -28.01 35.38
N GLY A 328 33.82 -27.69 36.14
CA GLY A 328 35.20 -27.63 35.64
C GLY A 328 35.74 -29.00 35.20
N MET A 329 35.38 -30.09 35.88
CA MET A 329 35.71 -31.46 35.44
C MET A 329 35.01 -31.80 34.12
N LEU A 330 33.72 -31.47 34.01
CA LEU A 330 32.95 -31.66 32.78
C LEU A 330 33.56 -30.86 31.62
N GLU A 331 33.94 -29.61 31.86
CA GLU A 331 34.60 -28.76 30.86
C GLU A 331 35.92 -29.38 30.36
N ARG A 332 36.76 -29.89 31.28
CA ARG A 332 38.00 -30.58 30.90
C ARG A 332 37.73 -31.82 30.06
N ALA A 333 36.75 -32.63 30.43
CA ALA A 333 36.35 -33.81 29.66
C ALA A 333 35.87 -33.44 28.25
N VAL A 334 35.08 -32.36 28.11
CA VAL A 334 34.61 -31.86 26.82
C VAL A 334 35.78 -31.38 25.95
N ARG A 335 36.70 -30.59 26.52
CA ARG A 335 37.89 -30.10 25.79
C ARG A 335 38.80 -31.25 25.34
N ALA A 336 39.02 -32.23 26.22
CA ALA A 336 39.82 -33.41 25.91
C ALA A 336 39.24 -34.21 24.74
N ARG A 337 37.91 -34.34 24.66
CA ARG A 337 37.22 -34.99 23.54
C ARG A 337 37.27 -34.16 22.25
N GLY A 338 37.05 -32.85 22.37
CA GLY A 338 36.98 -31.94 21.23
C GLY A 338 38.33 -31.62 20.60
N GLY A 339 39.43 -31.94 21.29
CA GLY A 339 40.80 -31.66 20.84
C GLY A 339 41.15 -30.17 20.86
N PHE A 340 40.58 -29.43 21.82
CA PHE A 340 40.74 -27.97 21.97
C PHE A 340 41.77 -27.58 23.04
#